data_AF-A0A6L2KAU8-F1
#
_entry.id   AF-A0A6L2KAU8-F1
#
_cell.length_a   1.000
_cell.length_b   1.000
_cell.length_c   1.000
_cell.angle_alpha   90.00
_cell.angle_beta   90.00
_cell.angle_gamma   90.00
#
_symmetry.space_group_name_H-M   'P 1'
#
loop_
_entity.id
_entity.type
_entity.pdbx_description
1 polymer ?
#
loop_
_entity_poly.entity_id
_entity_poly.type
_entity_poly.pdbx_seq_one_letter_code
_entity_poly.pdbx_strand_id
1 'polypeptide(L)'
;MRLIGAMGANKINVFHWHITDSQSFPLVLELEPELASKGSYGSGMEYSIEDVKRVVEFGLENGVRIIPEIDMPGHTGSWAQAYPEIVACANMFWWPEGVPWEERLATEPGTFPGHQNPLIPKTYEVVKNVFKEVATLFPDTFFHGGADDVVPGCWKADPTIQKLVSVGYRTIVSSTDYYYLDCGHGDFTGNNSAYDQPLGTEQEKGGSWCGPFKSWQLIYNYDITYGLNETEAKLVLGGEVTLWSEQANGNVLDSRIWPRASAVGEVLWSGNRDETGKKRSCDTTDRLNEWIHRMVSRGVKAEPIQPLWCVRNHDCIVM
;
A
#
# COMPACT_ATOMS: atom_id res chain seq x y z
N MET A 1 9.71 10.02 -7.81
CA MET A 1 9.88 10.60 -9.17
C MET A 1 9.60 9.60 -10.29
N ARG A 2 10.46 8.59 -10.53
CA ARG A 2 10.25 7.62 -11.63
C ARG A 2 8.87 6.94 -11.59
N LEU A 3 8.43 6.54 -10.40
CA LEU A 3 7.09 6.01 -10.15
C LEU A 3 5.98 6.98 -10.63
N ILE A 4 6.01 8.23 -10.17
CA ILE A 4 5.03 9.26 -10.54
C ILE A 4 4.98 9.49 -12.06
N GLY A 5 6.14 9.54 -12.73
CA GLY A 5 6.18 9.67 -14.18
C GLY A 5 5.54 8.47 -14.91
N ALA A 6 5.74 7.26 -14.38
CA ALA A 6 5.09 6.05 -14.89
C ALA A 6 3.57 6.07 -14.61
N MET A 7 3.14 6.56 -13.44
CA MET A 7 1.72 6.74 -13.11
C MET A 7 1.02 7.68 -14.08
N GLY A 8 1.61 8.85 -14.36
CA GLY A 8 1.11 9.78 -15.36
C GLY A 8 0.99 9.14 -16.76
N ALA A 9 1.98 8.34 -17.18
CA ALA A 9 1.92 7.60 -18.44
C ALA A 9 0.78 6.56 -18.49
N ASN A 10 0.40 6.01 -17.34
CA ASN A 10 -0.70 5.05 -17.17
C ASN A 10 -2.04 5.72 -16.82
N LYS A 11 -2.10 7.06 -16.78
CA LYS A 11 -3.27 7.85 -16.34
C LYS A 11 -3.74 7.55 -14.91
N ILE A 12 -2.83 7.05 -14.07
CA ILE A 12 -3.06 6.93 -12.63
C ILE A 12 -2.81 8.30 -12.03
N ASN A 13 -3.80 8.85 -11.33
CA ASN A 13 -3.83 10.25 -10.91
C ASN A 13 -3.68 10.46 -9.39
N VAL A 14 -3.47 9.40 -8.61
CA VAL A 14 -3.27 9.46 -7.16
C VAL A 14 -2.05 8.64 -6.79
N PHE A 15 -1.05 9.28 -6.19
CA PHE A 15 0.01 8.65 -5.42
C PHE A 15 -0.32 8.82 -3.95
N HIS A 16 -0.92 7.77 -3.40
CA HIS A 16 -1.08 7.62 -1.96
C HIS A 16 0.28 7.24 -1.37
N TRP A 17 0.80 8.10 -0.50
CA TRP A 17 2.11 7.95 0.09
C TRP A 17 1.96 7.63 1.58
N HIS A 18 2.11 6.35 1.92
CA HIS A 18 2.33 5.89 3.28
C HIS A 18 3.73 6.29 3.74
N ILE A 19 3.84 7.38 4.49
CA ILE A 19 5.14 8.01 4.78
C ILE A 19 5.75 7.44 6.07
N THR A 20 4.93 7.09 7.06
CA THR A 20 5.37 6.74 8.41
C THR A 20 4.69 5.47 8.89
N ASP A 21 5.45 4.59 9.51
CA ASP A 21 4.96 3.37 10.19
C ASP A 21 5.74 3.18 11.50
N SER A 22 5.41 2.13 12.25
CA SER A 22 6.07 1.65 13.45
C SER A 22 7.57 1.44 13.27
N GLN A 23 8.03 1.10 12.06
CA GLN A 23 9.43 0.83 11.79
C GLN A 23 10.24 2.12 11.54
N SER A 24 9.65 3.16 10.94
CA SER A 24 10.36 4.43 10.74
C SER A 24 9.46 5.65 10.57
N PHE A 25 10.00 6.81 10.97
CA PHE A 25 9.47 8.14 10.72
C PHE A 25 10.49 8.94 9.90
N PRO A 26 10.41 8.94 8.55
CA PRO A 26 11.39 9.59 7.70
C PRO A 26 11.06 11.05 7.33
N LEU A 27 9.87 11.56 7.67
CA LEU A 27 9.43 12.89 7.24
C LEU A 27 9.96 14.01 8.14
N VAL A 28 10.74 14.94 7.61
CA VAL A 28 11.25 16.07 8.40
C VAL A 28 10.14 17.11 8.61
N LEU A 29 9.89 17.43 9.88
CA LEU A 29 8.92 18.43 10.34
C LEU A 29 9.63 19.52 11.16
N GLU A 30 9.27 20.79 10.98
CA GLU A 30 9.93 21.92 11.66
C GLU A 30 9.51 22.05 13.13
N LEU A 31 8.22 21.80 13.40
CA LEU A 31 7.62 21.82 14.73
C LEU A 31 8.00 20.59 15.54
N GLU A 32 8.26 19.46 14.88
CA GLU A 32 8.55 18.17 15.51
C GLU A 32 9.80 17.48 14.90
N PRO A 33 10.98 18.13 14.90
CA PRO A 33 12.18 17.65 14.20
C PRO A 33 12.76 16.36 14.78
N GLU A 34 12.50 16.12 16.06
CA GLU A 34 12.95 14.92 16.78
C GLU A 34 12.31 13.65 16.23
N LEU A 35 11.11 13.72 15.64
CA LEU A 35 10.43 12.56 15.04
C LEU A 35 11.26 11.97 13.89
N ALA A 36 11.75 12.82 12.98
CA ALA A 36 12.60 12.37 11.87
C ALA A 36 14.00 12.00 12.35
N SER A 37 14.64 12.88 13.12
CA SER A 37 16.02 12.74 13.59
C SER A 37 16.26 11.42 14.35
N LYS A 38 15.26 10.94 15.08
CA LYS A 38 15.36 9.71 15.89
C LYS A 38 14.55 8.54 15.34
N GLY A 39 13.50 8.82 14.56
CA GLY A 39 12.61 7.81 13.99
C GLY A 39 13.02 7.33 12.60
N SER A 40 13.91 8.04 11.89
CA SER A 40 14.42 7.59 10.60
C SER A 40 15.41 6.43 10.76
N TYR A 41 15.62 5.65 9.70
CA TYR A 41 16.66 4.61 9.69
C TYR A 41 18.10 5.18 9.67
N GLY A 42 18.24 6.48 9.44
CA GLY A 42 19.52 7.19 9.43
C GLY A 42 19.44 8.49 8.65
N SER A 43 20.43 9.36 8.84
CA SER A 43 20.47 10.74 8.32
C SER A 43 20.46 10.89 6.79
N GLY A 44 20.62 9.80 6.03
CA GLY A 44 20.48 9.78 4.58
C GLY A 44 19.15 9.21 4.07
N MET A 45 18.23 8.86 4.99
CA MET A 45 16.95 8.21 4.70
C MET A 45 15.77 9.05 5.22
N GLU A 46 15.92 10.37 5.11
CA GLU A 46 14.93 11.36 5.51
C GLU A 46 14.41 12.10 4.27
N TYR A 47 13.13 12.48 4.32
CA TYR A 47 12.51 13.35 3.32
C TYR A 47 12.48 14.78 3.87
N SER A 48 13.32 15.64 3.30
CA SER A 48 13.32 17.07 3.62
C SER A 48 12.05 17.76 3.11
N ILE A 49 11.79 18.96 3.61
CA ILE A 49 10.68 19.81 3.13
C ILE A 49 10.85 20.09 1.63
N GLU A 50 12.08 20.31 1.18
CA GLU A 50 12.42 20.51 -0.24
C GLU A 50 12.14 19.26 -1.07
N ASP A 51 12.43 18.06 -0.55
CA ASP A 51 12.12 16.80 -1.23
C ASP A 51 10.61 16.62 -1.40
N VAL A 52 9.83 16.88 -0.34
CA VAL A 52 8.37 16.81 -0.39
C VAL A 52 7.81 17.79 -1.41
N LYS A 53 8.24 19.06 -1.37
CA LYS A 53 7.83 20.08 -2.36
C LYS A 53 8.14 19.62 -3.79
N ARG A 54 9.35 19.10 -4.01
CA ARG A 54 9.76 18.58 -5.32
C ARG A 54 8.89 17.40 -5.78
N VAL A 55 8.52 16.50 -4.88
CA VAL A 55 7.62 15.37 -5.18
C VAL A 55 6.22 15.87 -5.53
N VAL A 56 5.68 16.82 -4.77
CA VAL A 56 4.36 17.43 -5.00
C VAL A 56 4.32 18.17 -6.33
N GLU A 57 5.32 19.01 -6.62
CA GLU A 57 5.43 19.76 -7.87
C GLU A 57 5.51 18.80 -9.07
N PHE A 58 6.34 17.77 -8.98
CA PHE A 58 6.46 16.78 -10.05
C PHE A 58 5.21 15.92 -10.21
N GLY A 59 4.49 15.64 -9.11
CA GLY A 59 3.15 15.08 -9.14
C GLY A 59 2.22 15.92 -10.00
N LEU A 60 2.13 17.22 -9.69
CA LEU A 60 1.29 18.17 -10.41
C LEU A 60 1.64 18.23 -11.92
N GLU A 61 2.93 18.29 -12.26
CA GLU A 61 3.39 18.29 -13.66
C GLU A 61 2.97 17.05 -14.44
N ASN A 62 2.79 15.91 -13.77
CA ASN A 62 2.39 14.65 -14.38
C ASN A 62 0.89 14.33 -14.20
N GLY A 63 0.11 15.26 -13.65
CA GLY A 63 -1.31 15.05 -13.37
C GLY A 63 -1.59 14.02 -12.26
N VAL A 64 -0.63 13.84 -11.34
CA VAL A 64 -0.69 12.90 -10.21
C VAL A 64 -0.80 13.69 -8.91
N ARG A 65 -1.90 13.50 -8.20
CA ARG A 65 -2.14 14.05 -6.87
C ARG A 65 -1.33 13.26 -5.85
N ILE A 66 -0.64 13.95 -4.94
CA ILE A 66 0.12 13.31 -3.87
C ILE A 66 -0.73 13.42 -2.59
N ILE A 67 -1.21 12.28 -2.08
CA ILE A 67 -2.03 12.21 -0.87
C ILE A 67 -1.14 11.59 0.21
N PRO A 68 -0.79 12.34 1.28
CA PRO A 68 0.01 11.80 2.36
C PRO A 68 -0.83 10.93 3.28
N GLU A 69 -0.18 9.93 3.84
CA GLU A 69 -0.65 9.14 4.96
C GLU A 69 0.35 9.22 6.12
N ILE A 70 -0.21 9.54 7.28
CA ILE A 70 0.44 9.40 8.58
C ILE A 70 -0.49 8.48 9.38
N ASP A 71 -0.18 7.19 9.40
CA ASP A 71 -1.04 6.22 10.07
C ASP A 71 -1.02 6.40 11.59
N MET A 72 -2.23 6.56 12.15
CA MET A 72 -2.51 6.71 13.56
C MET A 72 -3.89 6.11 13.88
N PRO A 73 -4.12 5.57 15.09
CA PRO A 73 -3.18 5.51 16.22
C PRO A 73 -2.31 4.24 16.23
N GLY A 74 -2.58 3.28 15.32
CA GLY A 74 -1.72 2.12 15.05
C GLY A 74 -0.39 2.55 14.42
N HIS A 75 0.50 1.58 14.16
CA HIS A 75 1.72 1.80 13.36
C HIS A 75 2.57 3.03 13.77
N THR A 76 2.71 3.30 15.09
CA THR A 76 3.38 4.52 15.61
C THR A 76 4.59 4.22 16.49
N GLY A 77 5.11 2.99 16.47
CA GLY A 77 6.32 2.58 17.21
C GLY A 77 7.55 3.49 17.02
N SER A 78 7.75 4.05 15.83
CA SER A 78 8.88 4.95 15.52
C SER A 78 8.79 6.29 16.27
N TRP A 79 7.59 6.74 16.60
CA TRP A 79 7.36 7.99 17.33
C TRP A 79 7.90 7.93 18.76
N ALA A 80 7.99 6.72 19.32
CA ALA A 80 8.50 6.52 20.67
C ALA A 80 9.98 6.88 20.83
N GLN A 81 10.73 6.90 19.74
CA GLN A 81 12.14 7.35 19.77
C GLN A 81 12.24 8.84 20.14
N ALA A 82 11.28 9.66 19.69
CA ALA A 82 11.20 11.07 20.03
C ALA A 82 10.39 11.30 21.32
N TYR A 83 9.22 10.65 21.42
CA TYR A 83 8.23 10.85 22.46
C TYR A 83 7.80 9.50 23.07
N PRO A 84 8.65 8.87 23.90
CA PRO A 84 8.34 7.56 24.49
C PRO A 84 7.10 7.58 25.36
N GLU A 85 6.74 8.73 25.93
CA GLU A 85 5.59 8.90 26.80
C GLU A 85 4.24 8.83 26.06
N ILE A 86 4.18 9.19 24.77
CA ILE A 86 2.91 9.23 24.03
C ILE A 86 2.60 7.90 23.33
N VAL A 87 3.52 6.94 23.32
CA VAL A 87 3.37 5.66 22.63
C VAL A 87 3.30 4.52 23.65
N ALA A 88 2.17 3.83 23.71
CA ALA A 88 1.97 2.63 24.50
C ALA A 88 2.68 1.43 23.85
N CYS A 89 3.17 0.49 24.65
CA CYS A 89 3.83 -0.75 24.20
C CYS A 89 5.13 -0.54 23.40
N ALA A 90 5.64 0.69 23.38
CA ALA A 90 6.86 1.15 22.71
C ALA A 90 8.19 0.54 23.20
N ASN A 91 8.18 -0.51 24.02
CA ASN A 91 9.38 -1.23 24.45
C ASN A 91 9.10 -2.73 24.64
N MET A 92 7.98 -3.22 24.11
CA MET A 92 7.53 -4.59 24.28
C MET A 92 7.83 -5.41 23.04
N PHE A 93 8.07 -6.70 23.21
CA PHE A 93 8.13 -7.61 22.08
C PHE A 93 6.72 -7.75 21.49
N TRP A 94 6.60 -7.62 20.17
CA TRP A 94 5.33 -7.59 19.45
C TRP A 94 4.45 -8.83 19.69
N TRP A 95 5.06 -10.00 19.90
CA TRP A 95 4.37 -11.24 20.24
C TRP A 95 5.11 -12.06 21.31
N PRO A 96 4.89 -11.79 22.62
CA PRO A 96 5.61 -12.45 23.71
C PRO A 96 5.41 -13.98 23.75
N GLU A 97 6.44 -14.70 24.20
CA GLU A 97 6.37 -16.16 24.32
C GLU A 97 5.22 -16.59 25.24
N GLY A 98 4.44 -17.57 24.80
CA GLY A 98 3.29 -18.09 25.54
C GLY A 98 2.00 -17.27 25.43
N VAL A 99 2.00 -16.16 24.68
CA VAL A 99 0.79 -15.38 24.40
C VAL A 99 0.09 -15.94 23.15
N PRO A 100 -1.22 -16.25 23.20
CA PRO A 100 -1.98 -16.63 22.01
C PRO A 100 -1.93 -15.56 20.92
N TRP A 101 -2.03 -15.96 19.64
CA TRP A 101 -1.96 -15.02 18.51
C TRP A 101 -3.02 -13.91 18.58
N GLU A 102 -4.15 -14.18 19.20
CA GLU A 102 -5.29 -13.27 19.39
C GLU A 102 -5.01 -12.17 20.42
N GLU A 103 -3.99 -12.35 21.26
CA GLU A 103 -3.59 -11.43 22.35
C GLU A 103 -2.23 -10.77 22.08
N ARG A 104 -1.70 -10.93 20.86
CA ARG A 104 -0.48 -10.25 20.40
C ARG A 104 -0.62 -8.73 20.46
N LEU A 105 0.51 -8.03 20.60
CA LEU A 105 0.54 -6.57 20.72
C LEU A 105 0.57 -5.85 19.37
N ALA A 106 1.01 -6.52 18.30
CA ALA A 106 0.94 -6.04 16.92
C ALA A 106 0.81 -7.21 15.93
N THR A 107 0.32 -6.94 14.72
CA THR A 107 0.26 -7.91 13.62
C THR A 107 1.63 -8.23 13.03
N GLU A 108 2.59 -7.32 13.17
CA GLU A 108 3.93 -7.45 12.62
C GLU A 108 5.03 -6.95 13.58
N PRO A 109 6.28 -7.42 13.41
CA PRO A 109 7.41 -6.85 14.11
C PRO A 109 7.74 -5.46 13.57
N GLY A 110 7.99 -4.51 14.47
CA GLY A 110 8.54 -3.20 14.15
C GLY A 110 9.52 -2.74 15.22
N THR A 111 9.89 -1.45 15.19
CA THR A 111 10.73 -0.85 16.25
C THR A 111 10.12 -1.17 17.61
N PHE A 112 8.77 -1.13 17.71
CA PHE A 112 7.92 -1.66 18.78
C PHE A 112 6.46 -1.84 18.28
N PRO A 113 5.57 -2.60 18.96
CA PRO A 113 4.12 -2.65 18.70
C PRO A 113 3.40 -1.34 19.09
N GLY A 114 4.06 -0.21 18.88
CA GLY A 114 3.71 1.07 19.47
C GLY A 114 2.40 1.63 18.93
N HIS A 115 1.47 1.92 19.83
CA HIS A 115 0.22 2.61 19.54
C HIS A 115 0.18 3.93 20.31
N GLN A 116 -0.31 5.00 19.70
CA GLN A 116 -0.48 6.27 20.40
C GLN A 116 -1.45 6.13 21.59
N ASN A 117 -1.09 6.74 22.72
CA ASN A 117 -1.89 6.72 23.94
C ASN A 117 -2.87 7.93 23.94
N PRO A 118 -4.18 7.72 23.74
CA PRO A 118 -5.15 8.81 23.67
C PRO A 118 -5.45 9.43 25.04
N LEU A 119 -4.99 8.84 26.15
CA LEU A 119 -5.22 9.39 27.49
C LEU A 119 -4.23 10.50 27.85
N ILE A 120 -3.17 10.67 27.06
CA ILE A 120 -2.11 11.64 27.32
C ILE A 120 -2.38 12.90 26.50
N PRO A 121 -2.62 14.07 27.12
CA PRO A 121 -2.91 15.31 26.40
C PRO A 121 -1.82 15.71 25.40
N LYS A 122 -0.55 15.41 25.71
CA LYS A 122 0.60 15.68 24.84
C LYS A 122 0.50 14.93 23.50
N THR A 123 -0.15 13.76 23.45
CA THR A 123 -0.41 13.04 22.20
C THR A 123 -1.14 13.93 21.21
N TYR A 124 -2.21 14.60 21.65
CA TYR A 124 -2.99 15.50 20.78
C TYR A 124 -2.23 16.77 20.38
N GLU A 125 -1.31 17.25 21.22
CA GLU A 125 -0.45 18.39 20.89
C GLU A 125 0.51 18.04 19.75
N VAL A 126 1.26 16.95 19.88
CA VAL A 126 2.20 16.47 18.85
C VAL A 126 1.45 16.12 17.57
N VAL A 127 0.35 15.36 17.66
CA VAL A 127 -0.48 14.99 16.50
C VAL A 127 -1.00 16.24 15.79
N LYS A 128 -1.48 17.26 16.53
CA LYS A 128 -1.94 18.52 15.93
C LYS A 128 -0.82 19.27 15.20
N ASN A 129 0.41 19.27 15.74
CA ASN A 129 1.56 19.89 15.08
C ASN A 129 1.90 19.15 13.78
N VAL A 130 1.97 17.82 13.82
CA VAL A 130 2.19 16.96 12.64
C VAL A 130 1.13 17.23 11.57
N PHE A 131 -0.16 17.15 11.92
CA PHE A 131 -1.26 17.40 10.98
C PHE A 131 -1.17 18.79 10.34
N LYS A 132 -0.85 19.82 11.13
CA LYS A 132 -0.76 21.19 10.65
C LYS A 132 0.35 21.35 9.60
N GLU A 133 1.51 20.75 9.83
CA GLU A 133 2.62 20.82 8.87
C GLU A 133 2.38 19.98 7.65
N VAL A 134 1.94 18.74 7.80
CA VAL A 134 1.68 17.85 6.66
C VAL A 134 0.57 18.46 5.79
N ALA A 135 -0.50 19.01 6.37
CA ALA A 135 -1.52 19.74 5.61
C ALA A 135 -1.00 21.00 4.91
N THR A 136 0.12 21.58 5.38
CA THR A 136 0.78 22.72 4.71
C THR A 136 1.68 22.26 3.57
N LEU A 137 2.34 21.10 3.73
CA LEU A 137 3.26 20.53 2.72
C LEU A 137 2.52 19.89 1.54
N PHE A 138 1.35 19.33 1.78
CA PHE A 138 0.56 18.62 0.77
C PHE A 138 -0.71 19.42 0.43
N PRO A 139 -0.82 19.98 -0.79
CA PRO A 139 -1.91 20.87 -1.17
C PRO A 139 -3.22 20.14 -1.56
N ASP A 140 -3.25 18.81 -1.49
CA ASP A 140 -4.44 18.04 -1.85
C ASP A 140 -5.57 18.22 -0.82
N THR A 141 -6.82 18.05 -1.25
CA THR A 141 -7.98 18.19 -0.35
C THR A 141 -8.19 16.97 0.55
N PHE A 142 -7.50 15.87 0.27
CA PHE A 142 -7.55 14.64 1.05
C PHE A 142 -6.26 14.44 1.86
N PHE A 143 -6.44 13.90 3.06
CA PHE A 143 -5.39 13.43 3.95
C PHE A 143 -5.82 12.05 4.43
N HIS A 144 -4.90 11.09 4.42
CA HIS A 144 -5.17 9.75 4.94
C HIS A 144 -4.65 9.63 6.36
N GLY A 145 -5.54 9.34 7.31
CA GLY A 145 -5.18 9.19 8.73
C GLY A 145 -4.79 7.76 9.13
N GLY A 146 -4.81 6.82 8.18
CA GLY A 146 -4.62 5.39 8.42
C GLY A 146 -5.77 4.78 9.20
N ALA A 147 -5.48 4.33 10.42
CA ALA A 147 -6.35 3.63 11.36
C ALA A 147 -6.66 2.18 10.97
N ASP A 148 -5.74 1.51 10.27
CA ASP A 148 -5.72 0.08 10.07
C ASP A 148 -5.09 -0.68 11.25
N ASP A 149 -5.34 -1.99 11.28
CA ASP A 149 -4.73 -2.95 12.20
C ASP A 149 -4.77 -2.63 13.70
N VAL A 150 -5.75 -1.84 14.13
CA VAL A 150 -6.06 -1.65 15.56
C VAL A 150 -6.55 -2.98 16.14
N VAL A 151 -5.66 -3.77 16.76
CA VAL A 151 -5.95 -5.12 17.29
C VAL A 151 -6.99 -5.04 18.42
N PRO A 152 -8.20 -5.58 18.22
CA PRO A 152 -9.25 -5.46 19.21
C PRO A 152 -9.76 -6.86 19.62
N GLY A 153 -9.59 -7.25 20.89
CA GLY A 153 -10.67 -8.00 21.56
C GLY A 153 -12.05 -7.28 21.45
N CYS A 154 -12.02 -6.03 20.96
CA CYS A 154 -13.02 -4.98 20.90
C CYS A 154 -13.85 -4.87 19.59
N TRP A 155 -13.60 -5.65 18.52
CA TRP A 155 -14.52 -5.79 17.35
C TRP A 155 -15.06 -7.20 17.19
N LYS A 156 -14.96 -8.06 18.21
CA LYS A 156 -15.42 -9.46 18.17
C LYS A 156 -16.94 -9.66 17.92
N ALA A 157 -17.67 -8.64 17.48
CA ALA A 157 -19.11 -8.67 17.25
C ALA A 157 -19.59 -8.14 15.87
N ASP A 158 -18.72 -7.76 14.93
CA ASP A 158 -19.18 -6.93 13.81
C ASP A 158 -19.24 -7.60 12.40
N PRO A 159 -20.44 -7.94 11.86
CA PRO A 159 -20.65 -8.34 10.47
C PRO A 159 -20.66 -7.17 9.44
N THR A 160 -20.15 -6.00 9.82
CA THR A 160 -20.25 -4.74 9.08
C THR A 160 -19.08 -4.49 8.11
N ILE A 161 -18.92 -5.37 7.10
CA ILE A 161 -18.13 -5.01 5.90
C ILE A 161 -19.04 -4.82 4.67
N GLN A 162 -20.26 -5.36 4.69
CA GLN A 162 -21.32 -4.97 3.74
C GLN A 162 -22.11 -3.72 4.17
N LYS A 163 -21.89 -3.22 5.39
CA LYS A 163 -22.65 -2.08 5.93
C LYS A 163 -22.03 -0.72 5.63
N LEU A 164 -20.74 -0.64 5.33
CA LEU A 164 -20.08 0.65 5.08
C LEU A 164 -20.64 1.35 3.83
N VAL A 165 -20.83 0.59 2.75
CA VAL A 165 -21.41 1.09 1.48
C VAL A 165 -22.92 1.31 1.63
N SER A 166 -23.63 0.44 2.36
CA SER A 166 -25.08 0.63 2.59
C SER A 166 -25.43 1.74 3.61
N VAL A 167 -24.46 2.19 4.42
CA VAL A 167 -24.57 3.37 5.31
C VAL A 167 -24.24 4.67 4.55
N GLY A 168 -23.79 4.59 3.30
CA GLY A 168 -23.60 5.75 2.41
C GLY A 168 -22.20 6.34 2.41
N TYR A 169 -21.19 5.63 2.95
CA TYR A 169 -19.80 6.07 2.85
C TYR A 169 -19.25 5.88 1.44
N ARG A 170 -18.43 6.84 1.00
CA ARG A 170 -17.66 6.73 -0.24
C ARG A 170 -16.43 5.87 0.01
N THR A 171 -16.09 5.00 -0.93
CA THR A 171 -15.05 3.97 -0.73
C THR A 171 -14.04 3.97 -1.86
N ILE A 172 -12.77 3.76 -1.50
CA ILE A 172 -11.68 3.40 -2.43
C ILE A 172 -11.44 1.91 -2.26
N VAL A 173 -11.44 1.16 -3.36
CA VAL A 173 -11.27 -0.29 -3.33
C VAL A 173 -9.78 -0.65 -3.37
N SER A 174 -9.30 -1.26 -2.30
CA SER A 174 -7.95 -1.84 -2.21
C SER A 174 -8.03 -3.23 -1.58
N SER A 175 -8.79 -4.12 -2.21
CA SER A 175 -9.02 -5.47 -1.68
C SER A 175 -7.75 -6.30 -1.74
N THR A 176 -7.35 -6.86 -0.61
CA THR A 176 -6.17 -7.73 -0.43
C THR A 176 -6.10 -8.85 -1.46
N ASP A 177 -7.24 -9.48 -1.76
CA ASP A 177 -7.34 -10.59 -2.70
C ASP A 177 -6.96 -10.24 -4.15
N TYR A 178 -6.98 -8.96 -4.51
CA TYR A 178 -6.78 -8.49 -5.88
C TYR A 178 -5.65 -7.47 -6.02
N TYR A 179 -5.59 -6.45 -5.16
CA TYR A 179 -4.82 -5.23 -5.40
C TYR A 179 -3.55 -5.07 -4.55
N TYR A 180 -3.25 -6.02 -3.65
CA TYR A 180 -2.00 -6.02 -2.90
C TYR A 180 -0.87 -6.61 -3.75
N LEU A 181 0.16 -5.80 -4.00
CA LEU A 181 1.27 -6.12 -4.90
C LEU A 181 2.45 -6.80 -4.19
N ASP A 182 2.52 -6.71 -2.87
CA ASP A 182 3.52 -7.31 -1.98
C ASP A 182 3.31 -8.83 -1.79
N CYS A 183 2.07 -9.31 -1.91
CA CYS A 183 1.72 -10.71 -1.67
C CYS A 183 2.51 -11.72 -2.52
N GLY A 184 2.73 -12.91 -1.95
CA GLY A 184 3.37 -14.04 -2.64
C GLY A 184 4.90 -14.07 -2.58
N HIS A 185 5.50 -13.29 -1.67
CA HIS A 185 6.95 -13.27 -1.43
C HIS A 185 7.36 -13.94 -0.11
N GLY A 186 6.49 -14.83 0.39
CA GLY A 186 6.68 -15.51 1.68
C GLY A 186 6.58 -14.57 2.89
N ASP A 187 6.92 -15.12 4.05
CA ASP A 187 7.03 -14.36 5.30
C ASP A 187 8.40 -13.67 5.37
N PHE A 188 8.43 -12.46 5.93
CA PHE A 188 9.64 -11.70 6.17
C PHE A 188 10.22 -11.93 7.58
N THR A 189 9.47 -12.59 8.49
CA THR A 189 9.95 -12.85 9.85
C THR A 189 11.13 -13.83 9.86
N GLY A 190 12.16 -13.49 10.64
CA GLY A 190 13.32 -14.36 10.86
C GLY A 190 13.06 -15.42 11.93
N ASN A 191 13.90 -16.47 11.95
CA ASN A 191 13.83 -17.56 12.93
C ASN A 191 12.46 -18.26 13.00
N ASN A 192 11.85 -18.51 11.84
CA ASN A 192 10.54 -19.12 11.72
C ASN A 192 10.68 -20.63 11.43
N SER A 193 10.50 -21.47 12.45
CA SER A 193 10.60 -22.94 12.35
C SER A 193 9.54 -23.57 11.45
N ALA A 194 8.54 -22.80 11.02
CA ALA A 194 7.51 -23.28 10.13
C ALA A 194 8.04 -23.56 8.70
N TYR A 195 9.25 -23.09 8.37
CA TYR A 195 9.98 -23.40 7.14
C TYR A 195 10.95 -24.58 7.24
N ASP A 196 11.11 -25.18 8.43
CA ASP A 196 12.02 -26.33 8.61
C ASP A 196 11.50 -27.60 7.92
N GLN A 197 10.23 -27.60 7.49
CA GLN A 197 9.60 -28.69 6.76
C GLN A 197 9.56 -28.39 5.26
N PRO A 198 9.85 -29.37 4.36
CA PRO A 198 9.88 -29.15 2.92
C PRO A 198 8.54 -28.70 2.30
N LEU A 199 7.41 -28.95 2.99
CA LEU A 199 6.08 -28.48 2.59
C LEU A 199 5.70 -27.12 3.21
N GLY A 200 6.49 -26.63 4.17
CA GLY A 200 6.34 -25.33 4.84
C GLY A 200 4.97 -25.04 5.46
N THR A 201 4.73 -23.76 5.75
CA THR A 201 3.40 -23.19 6.01
C THR A 201 2.63 -23.05 4.70
N GLU A 202 1.38 -23.52 4.69
CA GLU A 202 0.40 -23.39 3.58
C GLU A 202 1.05 -23.42 2.19
N GLN A 203 1.15 -24.62 1.60
CA GLN A 203 1.81 -24.89 0.32
C GLN A 203 1.46 -23.91 -0.82
N GLU A 204 0.27 -23.29 -0.78
CA GLU A 204 -0.21 -22.32 -1.77
C GLU A 204 0.24 -20.87 -1.51
N LYS A 205 0.51 -20.50 -0.26
CA LYS A 205 0.86 -19.13 0.14
C LYS A 205 2.35 -18.95 0.44
N GLY A 206 3.06 -20.03 0.74
CA GLY A 206 4.49 -20.01 1.04
C GLY A 206 4.82 -19.12 2.24
N GLY A 207 3.87 -18.96 3.18
CA GLY A 207 3.99 -18.12 4.37
C GLY A 207 3.64 -16.63 4.20
N SER A 208 3.33 -16.16 2.99
CA SER A 208 2.76 -14.82 2.81
C SER A 208 1.31 -14.80 3.25
N TRP A 209 0.95 -13.95 4.22
CA TRP A 209 -0.40 -13.90 4.79
C TRP A 209 -1.50 -13.63 3.74
N CYS A 210 -1.21 -12.78 2.75
CA CYS A 210 -2.10 -12.43 1.65
C CYS A 210 -1.78 -13.19 0.34
N GLY A 211 -0.93 -14.23 0.41
CA GLY A 211 -0.63 -15.09 -0.74
C GLY A 211 -1.89 -15.73 -1.35
N PRO A 212 -1.84 -16.15 -2.63
CA PRO A 212 -0.69 -16.16 -3.54
C PRO A 212 -0.43 -14.79 -4.19
N PHE A 213 0.65 -14.71 -4.99
CA PHE A 213 0.99 -13.55 -5.82
C PHE A 213 -0.17 -13.13 -6.73
N LYS A 214 -0.46 -11.83 -6.77
CA LYS A 214 -1.54 -11.28 -7.60
C LYS A 214 -1.01 -10.99 -9.00
N SER A 215 -1.43 -11.80 -9.97
CA SER A 215 -1.04 -11.62 -11.38
C SER A 215 -1.76 -10.43 -12.01
N TRP A 216 -1.24 -9.91 -13.12
CA TRP A 216 -1.90 -8.84 -13.86
C TRP A 216 -3.29 -9.26 -14.35
N GLN A 217 -3.51 -10.54 -14.66
CA GLN A 217 -4.80 -11.06 -15.08
C GLN A 217 -5.82 -11.02 -13.93
N LEU A 218 -5.42 -11.43 -12.71
CA LEU A 218 -6.30 -11.40 -11.54
C LEU A 218 -6.76 -9.97 -11.24
N ILE A 219 -5.79 -9.06 -11.25
CA ILE A 219 -5.99 -7.62 -11.09
C ILE A 219 -6.93 -7.07 -12.18
N TYR A 220 -6.67 -7.38 -13.45
CA TYR A 220 -7.46 -6.90 -14.59
C TYR A 220 -8.90 -7.44 -14.57
N ASN A 221 -9.07 -8.67 -14.09
CA ASN A 221 -10.33 -9.38 -14.07
C ASN A 221 -11.28 -8.86 -12.99
N TYR A 222 -10.76 -8.17 -11.98
CA TYR A 222 -11.55 -7.68 -10.85
C TYR A 222 -12.51 -6.57 -11.29
N ASP A 223 -13.77 -6.73 -10.89
CA ASP A 223 -14.81 -5.72 -11.07
C ASP A 223 -15.07 -5.12 -9.69
N ILE A 224 -14.62 -3.88 -9.50
CA ILE A 224 -14.69 -3.17 -8.21
C ILE A 224 -16.13 -2.89 -7.75
N THR A 225 -17.11 -3.08 -8.63
CA THR A 225 -18.54 -2.93 -8.33
C THR A 225 -19.29 -4.24 -8.25
N TYR A 226 -18.59 -5.38 -8.36
CA TYR A 226 -19.22 -6.69 -8.34
C TYR A 226 -20.00 -6.92 -7.04
N GLY A 227 -21.29 -7.25 -7.17
CA GLY A 227 -22.18 -7.49 -6.04
C GLY A 227 -22.81 -6.24 -5.43
N LEU A 228 -22.51 -5.04 -5.96
CA LEU A 228 -23.15 -3.78 -5.54
C LEU A 228 -24.37 -3.45 -6.41
N ASN A 229 -25.37 -2.80 -5.82
CA ASN A 229 -26.45 -2.19 -6.59
C ASN A 229 -26.03 -0.84 -7.20
N GLU A 230 -26.82 -0.27 -8.11
CA GLU A 230 -26.47 0.99 -8.81
C GLU A 230 -26.22 2.20 -7.88
N THR A 231 -26.86 2.23 -6.71
CA THR A 231 -26.68 3.32 -5.75
C THR A 231 -25.38 3.15 -4.98
N GLU A 232 -25.07 1.92 -4.58
CA GLU A 232 -23.83 1.54 -3.90
C GLU A 232 -22.61 1.69 -4.81
N ALA A 233 -22.73 1.29 -6.08
CA ALA A 233 -21.68 1.43 -7.07
C ALA A 233 -21.25 2.89 -7.29
N LYS A 234 -22.16 3.85 -7.14
CA LYS A 234 -21.86 5.30 -7.23
C LYS A 234 -21.04 5.82 -6.05
N LEU A 235 -20.98 5.08 -4.94
CA LEU A 235 -20.16 5.43 -3.78
C LEU A 235 -18.71 4.97 -3.94
N VAL A 236 -18.42 4.08 -4.89
CA VAL A 236 -17.06 3.66 -5.22
C VAL A 236 -16.38 4.76 -6.03
N LEU A 237 -15.37 5.40 -5.45
CA LEU A 237 -14.64 6.50 -6.08
C LEU A 237 -13.56 6.02 -7.05
N GLY A 238 -13.09 4.79 -6.88
CA GLY A 238 -12.02 4.18 -7.64
C GLY A 238 -11.39 3.03 -6.88
N GLY A 239 -10.21 2.63 -7.32
CA GLY A 239 -9.40 1.63 -6.64
C GLY A 239 -7.95 2.04 -6.54
N GLU A 240 -7.24 1.37 -5.64
CA GLU A 240 -5.82 1.59 -5.40
C GLU A 240 -5.11 0.25 -5.32
N VAL A 241 -3.96 0.14 -5.96
CA VAL A 241 -3.03 -0.96 -5.74
C VAL A 241 -2.02 -0.55 -4.69
N THR A 242 -1.84 -1.40 -3.70
CA THR A 242 -0.96 -1.16 -2.57
C THR A 242 0.29 -2.00 -2.73
N LEU A 243 1.43 -1.40 -2.41
CA LEU A 243 2.68 -2.14 -2.27
C LEU A 243 3.23 -1.85 -0.88
N TRP A 244 2.91 -2.73 0.06
CA TRP A 244 3.58 -2.76 1.35
C TRP A 244 5.07 -3.07 1.16
N SER A 245 5.90 -2.50 2.04
CA SER A 245 7.33 -2.34 1.79
C SER A 245 8.23 -3.12 2.75
N GLU A 246 7.69 -4.10 3.48
CA GLU A 246 8.45 -5.01 4.35
C GLU A 246 9.54 -5.74 3.54
N GLN A 247 9.20 -6.11 2.30
CA GLN A 247 10.12 -6.73 1.33
C GLN A 247 10.26 -5.92 0.04
N ALA A 248 10.06 -4.60 0.09
CA ALA A 248 10.22 -3.70 -1.06
C ALA A 248 11.08 -2.47 -0.74
N ASN A 249 11.96 -2.13 -1.67
CA ASN A 249 12.75 -0.90 -1.63
C ASN A 249 13.04 -0.42 -3.07
N GLY A 250 13.87 0.62 -3.21
CA GLY A 250 14.20 1.22 -4.51
C GLY A 250 14.75 0.25 -5.57
N ASN A 251 15.24 -0.94 -5.19
CA ASN A 251 15.73 -1.95 -6.12
C ASN A 251 14.60 -2.72 -6.80
N VAL A 252 13.51 -3.00 -6.08
CA VAL A 252 12.40 -3.84 -6.56
C VAL A 252 11.10 -3.06 -6.79
N LEU A 253 11.02 -1.80 -6.34
CA LEU A 253 9.84 -0.94 -6.45
C LEU A 253 9.21 -0.99 -7.85
N ASP A 254 10.02 -0.80 -8.88
CA ASP A 254 9.54 -0.77 -10.26
C ASP A 254 8.96 -2.11 -10.71
N SER A 255 9.68 -3.22 -10.47
CA SER A 255 9.26 -4.55 -10.93
C SER A 255 8.07 -5.07 -10.13
N ARG A 256 7.91 -4.64 -8.88
CA ARG A 256 6.73 -4.97 -8.06
C ARG A 256 5.50 -4.22 -8.56
N ILE A 257 5.63 -2.94 -8.89
CA ILE A 257 4.49 -2.12 -9.32
C ILE A 257 4.12 -2.40 -10.78
N TRP A 258 5.11 -2.41 -11.67
CA TRP A 258 4.91 -2.45 -13.10
C TRP A 258 5.22 -3.85 -13.64
N PRO A 259 4.32 -4.44 -14.46
CA PRO A 259 3.21 -3.81 -15.18
C PRO A 259 1.83 -4.02 -14.53
N ARG A 260 1.77 -4.60 -13.34
CA ARG A 260 0.50 -4.92 -12.66
C ARG A 260 -0.37 -3.68 -12.41
N ALA A 261 0.24 -2.56 -12.01
CA ALA A 261 -0.46 -1.28 -11.88
C ALA A 261 -0.98 -0.73 -13.22
N SER A 262 -0.35 -1.06 -14.36
CA SER A 262 -0.87 -0.70 -15.68
C SER A 262 -2.21 -1.38 -15.98
N ALA A 263 -2.39 -2.62 -15.50
CA ALA A 263 -3.67 -3.30 -15.62
C ALA A 263 -4.76 -2.56 -14.83
N VAL A 264 -4.50 -2.13 -13.59
CA VAL A 264 -5.45 -1.30 -12.82
C VAL A 264 -5.71 0.03 -13.47
N GLY A 265 -4.66 0.71 -13.96
CA GLY A 265 -4.81 1.99 -14.66
C GLY A 265 -5.81 1.89 -15.81
N GLU A 266 -5.79 0.78 -16.57
CA GLU A 266 -6.77 0.57 -17.63
C GLU A 266 -8.18 0.22 -17.11
N VAL A 267 -8.29 -0.67 -16.12
CA VAL A 267 -9.58 -1.07 -15.55
C VAL A 267 -10.33 0.13 -14.98
N LEU A 268 -9.64 0.99 -14.24
CA LEU A 268 -10.25 2.18 -13.63
C LEU A 268 -10.51 3.29 -14.66
N TRP A 269 -9.76 3.33 -15.77
CA TRP A 269 -9.93 4.33 -16.81
C TRP A 269 -11.04 4.00 -17.81
N SER A 270 -11.13 2.74 -18.25
CA SER A 270 -12.01 2.33 -19.35
C SER A 270 -12.70 0.98 -19.15
N GLY A 271 -12.57 0.39 -17.96
CA GLY A 271 -13.11 -0.93 -17.65
C GLY A 271 -12.31 -2.08 -18.28
N ASN A 272 -12.77 -3.30 -18.01
CA ASN A 272 -12.20 -4.55 -18.53
C ASN A 272 -13.12 -5.25 -19.56
N ARG A 273 -14.12 -4.54 -20.08
CA ARG A 273 -15.12 -5.07 -21.03
C ARG A 273 -15.05 -4.34 -22.37
N ASP A 274 -15.43 -5.06 -23.42
CA ASP A 274 -15.63 -4.50 -24.76
C ASP A 274 -17.03 -3.89 -24.91
N GLU A 275 -17.34 -3.35 -26.11
CA GLU A 275 -18.64 -2.75 -26.44
C GLU A 275 -19.81 -3.72 -26.31
N THR A 276 -19.54 -5.03 -26.34
CA THR A 276 -20.55 -6.10 -26.17
C THR A 276 -20.69 -6.56 -24.72
N GLY A 277 -19.92 -5.98 -23.79
CA GLY A 277 -19.90 -6.33 -22.38
C GLY A 277 -19.07 -7.58 -22.05
N LYS A 278 -18.35 -8.16 -23.00
CA LYS A 278 -17.48 -9.32 -22.79
C LYS A 278 -16.11 -8.88 -22.26
N LYS A 279 -15.50 -9.68 -21.38
CA LYS A 279 -14.16 -9.39 -20.86
C LYS A 279 -13.12 -9.45 -21.99
N ARG A 280 -12.29 -8.42 -22.09
CA ARG A 280 -11.27 -8.25 -23.16
C ARG A 280 -9.86 -8.66 -22.73
N SER A 281 -9.74 -9.54 -21.74
CA SER A 281 -8.44 -9.94 -21.16
C SER A 281 -7.46 -10.51 -22.19
N CYS A 282 -7.94 -11.15 -23.27
CA CYS A 282 -7.08 -11.66 -24.35
C CYS A 282 -6.33 -10.51 -25.05
N ASP A 283 -7.06 -9.52 -25.56
CA ASP A 283 -6.50 -8.35 -26.26
C ASP A 283 -5.62 -7.49 -25.35
N THR A 284 -5.85 -7.55 -24.04
CA THR A 284 -5.01 -6.85 -23.04
C THR A 284 -3.61 -7.43 -22.97
N THR A 285 -3.41 -8.73 -23.23
CA THR A 285 -2.09 -9.36 -23.17
C THR A 285 -1.10 -8.70 -24.13
N ASP A 286 -1.52 -8.50 -25.39
CA ASP A 286 -0.68 -7.90 -26.43
C ASP A 286 -0.39 -6.42 -26.14
N ARG A 287 -1.42 -5.68 -25.72
CA ARG A 287 -1.29 -4.25 -25.36
C ARG A 287 -0.40 -4.05 -24.16
N LEU A 288 -0.50 -4.91 -23.14
CA LEU A 288 0.33 -4.86 -21.95
C LEU A 288 1.79 -5.21 -22.27
N ASN A 289 2.04 -6.22 -23.12
CA ASN A 289 3.37 -6.52 -23.61
C ASN A 289 4.00 -5.34 -24.37
N GLU A 290 3.28 -4.70 -25.28
CA GLU A 290 3.76 -3.50 -25.97
C GLU A 290 4.04 -2.36 -24.97
N TRP A 291 3.15 -2.18 -24.01
CA TRP A 291 3.27 -1.14 -22.99
C TRP A 291 4.49 -1.33 -22.08
N ILE A 292 4.81 -2.57 -21.69
CA ILE A 292 6.04 -2.90 -20.95
C ILE A 292 7.27 -2.39 -21.69
N HIS A 293 7.36 -2.62 -23.01
CA HIS A 293 8.50 -2.13 -23.80
C HIS A 293 8.58 -0.59 -23.81
N ARG A 294 7.44 0.09 -23.87
CA ARG A 294 7.38 1.57 -23.77
C ARG A 294 7.77 2.10 -22.38
N MET A 295 7.45 1.37 -21.32
CA MET A 295 7.85 1.74 -19.95
C MET A 295 9.35 1.53 -19.77
N VAL A 296 9.89 0.40 -20.23
CA VAL A 296 11.32 0.11 -20.17
C VAL A 296 12.14 1.13 -20.95
N SER A 297 11.68 1.56 -22.14
CA SER A 297 12.36 2.61 -22.91
C SER A 297 12.35 3.99 -22.22
N ARG A 298 11.43 4.21 -21.27
CA ARG A 298 11.37 5.39 -20.38
C ARG A 298 12.16 5.21 -19.08
N GLY A 299 12.89 4.11 -18.93
CA GLY A 299 13.73 3.82 -17.76
C GLY A 299 13.00 3.18 -16.58
N VAL A 300 11.73 2.76 -16.75
CA VAL A 300 10.97 2.01 -15.74
C VAL A 300 11.30 0.53 -15.83
N LYS A 301 11.76 -0.07 -14.73
CA LYS A 301 12.17 -1.50 -14.71
C LYS A 301 10.95 -2.42 -14.51
N ALA A 302 10.02 -2.41 -15.46
CA ALA A 302 8.83 -3.24 -15.43
C ALA A 302 9.14 -4.74 -15.62
N GLU A 303 8.42 -5.60 -14.90
CA GLU A 303 8.54 -7.05 -14.99
C GLU A 303 7.97 -7.58 -16.33
N PRO A 304 8.62 -8.56 -16.99
CA PRO A 304 8.03 -9.22 -18.16
C PRO A 304 6.87 -10.14 -17.74
N ILE A 305 5.80 -10.16 -18.52
CA ILE A 305 4.63 -11.02 -18.25
C ILE A 305 4.61 -12.32 -19.05
N GLN A 306 5.44 -12.42 -20.09
CA GLN A 306 5.56 -13.58 -20.97
C GLN A 306 6.98 -13.69 -21.54
N PRO A 307 7.40 -14.89 -22.00
CA PRO A 307 8.59 -15.05 -22.82
C PRO A 307 8.55 -14.13 -24.06
N LEU A 308 9.70 -13.58 -24.45
CA LEU A 308 9.80 -12.73 -25.65
C LEU A 308 9.30 -13.43 -26.93
N TRP A 309 9.35 -14.76 -26.96
CA TRP A 309 8.79 -15.54 -28.05
C TRP A 309 7.28 -15.32 -28.21
N CYS A 310 6.53 -15.28 -27.11
CA CYS A 310 5.08 -15.02 -27.13
C CYS A 310 4.72 -13.62 -27.63
N VAL A 311 5.60 -12.64 -27.38
CA VAL A 311 5.42 -11.27 -27.89
C VAL A 311 5.64 -11.22 -29.41
N ARG A 312 6.48 -12.10 -29.95
CA ARG A 312 6.81 -12.15 -31.38
C ARG A 312 5.93 -13.11 -32.19
N ASN A 313 5.32 -14.09 -31.53
CA ASN A 313 4.52 -15.14 -32.16
C ASN A 313 3.21 -15.27 -31.40
N HIS A 314 2.07 -15.11 -32.08
CA HIS A 314 0.74 -15.10 -31.46
C HIS A 314 0.23 -16.49 -31.01
N ASP A 315 1.15 -17.45 -30.80
CA ASP A 315 0.85 -18.86 -30.58
C ASP A 315 0.79 -19.22 -29.08
N CYS A 316 1.11 -18.27 -28.18
CA CYS A 316 1.03 -18.46 -26.72
C CYS A 316 -0.40 -18.24 -26.19
N ILE A 317 -1.37 -19.00 -26.69
CA ILE A 317 -2.78 -18.95 -26.27
C ILE A 317 -3.22 -20.30 -25.68
N VAL A 318 -4.20 -20.26 -24.78
CA VAL A 318 -4.89 -21.45 -24.24
C VAL A 318 -6.29 -21.49 -24.85
N MET A 319 -6.69 -22.64 -25.41
CA MET A 319 -8.03 -22.87 -25.99
C MET A 319 -9.01 -23.42 -24.96
#